data_AF-A0A942G8P0-F1
#
_entry.id   AF-A0A942G8P0-F1
#
_cell.length_a   1.000
_cell.length_b   1.000
_cell.length_c   1.000
_cell.angle_alpha   90.00
_cell.angle_beta   90.00
_cell.angle_gamma   90.00
#
_symmetry.space_group_name_H-M   'P 1'
#
loop_
_entity.id
_entity.type
_entity.pdbx_description
1 polymer ?
#
loop_
_entity_poly.entity_id
_entity_poly.type
_entity_poly.pdbx_seq_one_letter_code
_entity_poly.pdbx_strand_id
1 'polypeptide(L)' 'MIPVSIILEWLREHWPYLLMLLFALAGGKTLSDEITLRHPRGKAAQLARTVLGLYFALFFYGILYYLFVLRQQIFSGWP' A
#
# COMPACT_ATOMS: atom_id res chain seq x y z
N MET A 1 13.77 13.87 -18.67
CA MET A 1 13.66 12.40 -18.57
C MET A 1 14.20 11.99 -17.21
N ILE A 2 13.39 11.36 -16.36
CA ILE A 2 13.89 10.73 -15.13
C ILE A 2 14.48 9.37 -15.56
N PRO A 3 15.76 9.08 -15.29
CA PRO A 3 16.37 7.80 -15.65
C PRO A 3 15.66 6.63 -14.97
N VAL A 4 15.43 5.53 -15.70
CA VAL A 4 14.85 4.28 -15.16
C VAL A 4 15.67 3.74 -13.98
N SER A 5 16.97 4.03 -13.94
CA SER A 5 17.85 3.67 -12.82
C SER A 5 17.44 4.34 -11.51
N ILE A 6 16.99 5.60 -11.52
CA ILE A 6 16.51 6.30 -10.31
C ILE A 6 15.26 5.62 -9.75
N ILE A 7 14.40 5.13 -10.64
CA ILE A 7 13.17 4.43 -10.27
C ILE A 7 13.47 3.06 -9.66
N LEU A 8 14.43 2.32 -10.23
CA LEU A 8 14.87 1.04 -9.69
C LEU A 8 15.61 1.17 -8.35
N GLU A 9 16.41 2.23 -8.18
CA GLU A 9 17.05 2.55 -6.90
C GLU A 9 16.02 2.93 -5.84
N TRP A 10 15.08 3.82 -6.19
CA TRP A 10 13.98 4.19 -5.30
C TRP A 10 13.16 2.98 -4.90
N LEU A 11 12.80 2.10 -5.85
CA LEU A 11 12.06 0.88 -5.56
C LEU A 11 12.87 -0.04 -4.67
N ARG A 12 14.16 -0.25 -4.93
CA ARG A 12 15.04 -1.09 -4.09
C ARG A 12 15.12 -0.58 -2.65
N GLU A 13 15.19 0.74 -2.49
CA GLU A 13 15.25 1.41 -1.18
C GLU A 13 13.91 1.35 -0.43
N HIS A 14 12.78 1.49 -1.14
CA HIS A 14 11.45 1.56 -0.55
C HIS A 14 10.74 0.20 -0.46
N TRP A 15 11.19 -0.81 -1.21
CA TRP A 15 10.68 -2.18 -1.22
C TRP A 15 10.55 -2.81 0.18
N PRO A 16 11.55 -2.75 1.08
CA PRO A 16 11.41 -3.29 2.43
C PRO A 16 10.31 -2.60 3.24
N TYR A 17 10.10 -1.29 3.06
CA TYR A 17 9.02 -0.57 3.74
C TYR A 17 7.64 -0.96 3.18
N LEU A 18 7.53 -1.18 1.86
CA LEU A 18 6.30 -1.70 1.24
C LEU A 18 5.99 -3.11 1.74
N LEU A 19 6.99 -3.98 1.86
CA LEU A 19 6.83 -5.31 2.45
C LEU A 19 6.47 -5.24 3.94
N MET A 20 7.12 -4.39 4.71
CA MET A 20 6.81 -4.19 6.13
C MET A 20 5.38 -3.67 6.32
N LEU A 21 4.92 -2.77 5.44
CA LEU A 21 3.54 -2.30 5.42
C LEU A 21 2.58 -3.44 5.09
N LEU A 22 2.89 -4.29 4.11
CA LEU A 22 2.10 -5.48 3.77
C LEU A 22 2.04 -6.48 4.94
N PHE A 23 3.14 -6.73 5.65
CA PHE A 23 3.16 -7.58 6.84
C PHE A 23 2.40 -6.95 8.01
N ALA A 24 2.50 -5.64 8.20
CA ALA A 24 1.73 -4.91 9.21
C ALA A 24 0.23 -4.91 8.88
N LEU A 25 -0.14 -4.81 7.60
CA LEU A 25 -1.51 -4.97 7.11
C LEU A 25 -2.01 -6.40 7.30
N ALA A 26 -1.19 -7.40 6.98
CA ALA A 26 -1.55 -8.81 7.17
C ALA A 26 -1.70 -9.17 8.65
N GLY A 27 -0.77 -8.75 9.51
CA GLY A 27 -0.83 -8.92 10.96
C GLY A 27 -1.97 -8.11 11.59
N GLY A 28 -2.18 -6.87 11.14
CA GLY A 28 -3.28 -6.01 11.56
C GLY A 28 -4.65 -6.55 11.13
N LYS A 29 -4.73 -7.24 9.99
CA LYS A 29 -5.92 -8.01 9.58
C LYS A 29 -6.20 -9.14 10.56
N THR A 30 -5.19 -9.96 10.87
CA THR A 30 -5.32 -11.05 11.85
C THR A 30 -5.76 -10.52 13.22
N LEU A 31 -5.19 -9.41 13.67
CA LEU A 31 -5.51 -8.79 14.95
C LEU A 31 -6.92 -8.15 14.95
N SER A 32 -7.28 -7.48 13.85
CA SER A 32 -8.63 -6.93 13.63
C SER A 32 -9.68 -8.03 13.56
N ASP A 33 -9.37 -9.16 12.95
CA ASP A 33 -10.24 -10.34 12.86
C ASP A 33 -10.39 -10.98 14.24
N GLU A 34 -9.31 -11.10 15.02
CA GLU A 34 -9.38 -11.62 16.39
C GLU A 34 -10.18 -10.70 17.32
N ILE A 35 -9.98 -9.38 17.23
CA ILE A 35 -10.77 -8.37 17.97
C ILE A 35 -12.23 -8.41 17.53
N THR A 36 -12.48 -8.60 16.22
CA THR A 36 -13.83 -8.73 15.66
C THR A 36 -14.53 -9.99 16.15
N LEU A 37 -13.84 -11.12 16.21
CA LEU A 37 -14.40 -12.38 16.68
C LEU A 37 -14.74 -12.31 18.18
N ARG A 38 -13.91 -11.65 18.98
CA ARG A 38 -14.15 -11.47 20.43
C ARG A 38 -15.17 -10.36 20.73
N HIS A 39 -15.22 -9.30 19.91
CA HIS A 39 -16.08 -8.14 20.10
C HIS A 39 -16.70 -7.64 18.78
N PRO A 40 -17.66 -8.39 18.18
CA PRO A 40 -18.17 -8.15 16.83
C PRO A 40 -18.92 -6.82 16.65
N ARG A 41 -19.38 -6.21 17.75
CA ARG A 41 -20.12 -4.93 17.78
C ARG A 41 -19.37 -3.81 18.50
N GLY A 42 -18.10 -4.04 18.86
CA GLY A 42 -17.29 -3.03 19.53
C GLY A 42 -16.83 -1.94 18.57
N LYS A 43 -16.96 -0.66 18.95
CA LYS A 43 -16.43 0.49 18.19
C LYS A 43 -14.95 0.30 17.82
N ALA A 44 -14.18 -0.39 18.66
CA ALA A 44 -12.78 -0.75 18.41
C ALA A 44 -12.58 -1.69 17.21
N ALA A 45 -13.44 -2.70 17.02
CA ALA A 45 -13.37 -3.61 15.88
C ALA A 45 -13.70 -2.88 14.56
N GLN A 46 -14.67 -1.97 14.61
CA GLN A 46 -15.03 -1.15 13.45
C GLN A 46 -13.90 -0.18 13.09
N LEU A 47 -13.29 0.46 14.08
CA LEU A 47 -12.15 1.36 13.90
C LEU A 47 -10.94 0.63 13.32
N ALA A 48 -10.62 -0.57 13.82
CA ALA A 48 -9.53 -1.39 13.31
C ALA A 48 -9.70 -1.75 11.82
N ARG A 49 -10.90 -2.17 11.41
CA ARG A 49 -11.21 -2.45 10.00
C ARG A 49 -11.13 -1.21 9.12
N THR A 50 -11.63 -0.07 9.60
CA THR A 50 -11.57 1.20 8.86
C THR A 50 -10.13 1.68 8.66
N VAL A 51 -9.30 1.63 9.71
CA VAL A 51 -7.89 2.00 9.63
C VAL A 51 -7.14 1.07 8.66
N LEU A 52 -7.40 -0.23 8.74
CA LEU A 52 -6.81 -1.22 7.83
C LEU A 52 -7.22 -0.95 6.36
N GLY A 53 -8.50 -0.66 6.13
CA GLY A 53 -9.01 -0.29 4.81
C GLY A 53 -8.39 0.99 4.26
N LEU A 54 -8.17 2.00 5.11
CA LEU A 54 -7.51 3.26 4.73
C LEU A 54 -6.05 3.02 4.31
N TYR A 55 -5.30 2.21 5.07
CA TYR A 55 -3.93 1.84 4.69
C TYR A 55 -3.90 1.09 3.36
N PHE A 56 -4.82 0.16 3.14
CA PHE A 56 -4.91 -0.57 1.88
C PHE A 56 -5.24 0.35 0.71
N ALA A 57 -6.19 1.28 0.90
CA ALA A 57 -6.55 2.27 -0.12
C ALA A 57 -5.38 3.19 -0.47
N LEU A 58 -4.66 3.72 0.53
CA LEU A 58 -3.48 4.58 0.30
C LEU A 58 -2.38 3.83 -0.45
N PHE A 59 -2.10 2.59 -0.07
CA PHE A 59 -1.13 1.74 -0.76
C PHE A 59 -1.53 1.48 -2.21
N PHE A 60 -2.78 1.08 -2.44
CA PHE A 60 -3.32 0.80 -3.77
C PHE A 60 -3.29 2.04 -4.67
N TYR A 61 -3.70 3.20 -4.16
CA TYR A 61 -3.61 4.46 -4.89
C TYR A 61 -2.16 4.87 -5.18
N GLY A 62 -1.23 4.62 -4.25
CA GLY A 62 0.21 4.85 -4.48
C GLY A 62 0.74 4.01 -5.64
N ILE A 63 0.37 2.73 -5.71
CA ILE A 63 0.73 1.85 -6.85
C ILE A 63 0.10 2.35 -8.15
N LEU A 64 -1.19 2.69 -8.15
CA LEU A 64 -1.86 3.18 -9.35
C LEU A 64 -1.25 4.49 -9.87
N TYR A 65 -0.97 5.43 -8.98
CA TYR A 65 -0.28 6.68 -9.32
C TYR A 65 1.09 6.39 -9.92
N TYR A 66 1.85 5.47 -9.32
CA TYR A 66 3.15 5.06 -9.81
C TYR A 66 3.07 4.43 -11.21
N LEU A 67 2.15 3.49 -11.44
CA LEU A 67 1.93 2.88 -12.75
C LEU A 67 1.49 3.92 -13.79
N PHE A 68 0.69 4.91 -13.39
CA PHE A 68 0.30 6.01 -14.25
C PHE A 68 1.49 6.90 -14.64
N VAL A 69 2.36 7.26 -13.69
CA VAL A 69 3.60 8.01 -13.97
C VAL A 69 4.52 7.22 -14.90
N LEU A 70 4.68 5.92 -14.65
CA LEU A 70 5.48 5.02 -15.50
C LEU A 70 4.91 4.96 -16.92
N ARG A 71 3.58 4.80 -17.04
CA ARG A 71 2.87 4.83 -18.32
C ARG A 71 3.13 6.16 -19.05
N GLN A 72 2.92 7.29 -18.39
CA GLN A 72 3.13 8.60 -19.00
C GLN A 72 4.57 8.75 -19.51
N GLN A 73 5.57 8.26 -18.78
CA GLN A 73 6.97 8.30 -19.21
C GLN A 73 7.25 7.41 -20.43
N ILE A 74 6.64 6.23 -20.52
CA ILE A 74 6.78 5.34 -21.69
C ILE A 74 6.16 5.97 -22.94
N PHE A 75 4.98 6.58 -22.82
CA PHE A 75 4.26 7.15 -23.97
C PHE A 75 4.71 8.58 -24.36
N SER A 76 5.34 9.33 -23.44
CA SER A 76 5.98 10.63 -23.76
C SER A 76 7.42 10.50 -24.25
N GLY A 77 7.98 9.28 -24.24
CA GLY A 77 9.29 8.94 -24.78
C GLY A 77 9.27 8.27 -26.16
N TRP A 78 8.10 8.16 -26.80
CA TRP A 78 8.00 7.81 -28.22
C TRP A 78 8.14 9.10 -29.05
N PRO A 79 9.02 9.14 -30.07
CA PRO A 79 9.08 10.27 -30.99
C PRO A 79 7.75 10.47 -31.74
#